data_AF-A0A0K8J949-F1
#
_entry.id   AF-A0A0K8J949-F1
#
_cell.length_a   1.000
_cell.length_b   1.000
_cell.length_c   1.000
_cell.angle_alpha   90.00
_cell.angle_beta   90.00
_cell.angle_gamma   90.00
#
_symmetry.space_group_name_H-M   'P 1'
#
loop_
_entity.id
_entity.type
_entity.pdbx_description
1 polymer ?
#
loop_
_entity_poly.entity_id
_entity_poly.type
_entity_poly.pdbx_seq_one_letter_code
_entity_poly.pdbx_strand_id
1 'polypeptide(L)'
;MYKLIIGNVRITVYDDAITRQEAAVTAKDAIHTAETQGKQLSHIELQLGPDGIEVKTTEKIGNKALRKTVKHSMLDGMLAAVKEKLSPTTAFSNKELWIDGDTGQEWRGSEVASTRDELLAKFEEWLKQM
;
A
#
# COMPACT_ATOMS: atom_id res chain seq x y z
N MET A 1 -23.64 6.75 -25.69
CA MET A 1 -23.17 6.10 -24.44
C MET A 1 -21.82 5.42 -24.67
N TYR A 2 -20.80 5.76 -23.87
CA TYR A 2 -19.50 5.08 -23.91
C TYR A 2 -18.91 4.88 -22.51
N LYS A 3 -17.92 3.99 -22.41
CA LYS A 3 -17.25 3.65 -21.15
C LYS A 3 -15.76 3.91 -21.27
N LEU A 4 -15.16 4.35 -20.16
CA LEU A 4 -13.71 4.49 -20.03
C LEU A 4 -13.26 4.10 -18.62
N ILE A 5 -11.97 3.84 -18.46
CA ILE A 5 -11.38 3.44 -17.18
C ILE A 5 -10.22 4.39 -16.89
N ILE A 6 -10.21 4.97 -15.70
CA ILE A 6 -9.09 5.77 -15.19
C ILE A 6 -8.60 5.12 -13.91
N GLY A 7 -7.38 4.58 -13.93
CA GLY A 7 -6.84 3.78 -12.83
C GLY A 7 -7.72 2.57 -12.53
N ASN A 8 -8.28 2.51 -11.32
CA ASN A 8 -9.16 1.43 -10.84
C ASN A 8 -10.65 1.79 -10.85
N VAL A 9 -11.03 2.94 -11.45
CA VAL A 9 -12.40 3.45 -11.43
C VAL A 9 -13.04 3.27 -12.81
N ARG A 10 -14.23 2.67 -12.85
CA ARG A 10 -15.03 2.55 -14.08
C ARG A 10 -15.81 3.83 -14.30
N ILE A 11 -15.79 4.38 -15.50
CA ILE A 11 -16.56 5.58 -15.85
C ILE A 11 -17.53 5.25 -16.97
N THR A 12 -18.80 5.53 -16.74
CA THR A 12 -19.89 5.39 -17.71
C THR A 12 -20.41 6.77 -18.09
N VAL A 13 -20.34 7.08 -19.37
CA VAL A 13 -20.85 8.33 -19.94
C VAL A 13 -22.12 8.02 -20.72
N TYR A 14 -23.23 8.59 -20.27
CA TYR A 14 -24.54 8.29 -20.86
C TYR A 14 -24.84 9.16 -22.08
N ASP A 15 -24.28 10.38 -22.12
CA ASP A 15 -24.50 11.34 -23.20
C ASP A 15 -23.30 11.42 -24.16
N ASP A 16 -23.56 11.34 -25.46
CA ASP A 16 -22.53 11.43 -26.50
C ASP A 16 -22.10 12.87 -26.81
N ALA A 17 -22.83 13.87 -26.28
CA ALA A 17 -22.42 15.27 -26.33
C ALA A 17 -21.21 15.56 -25.43
N ILE A 18 -20.94 14.72 -24.42
CA ILE A 18 -19.78 14.85 -23.55
C ILE A 18 -18.57 14.28 -24.28
N THR A 19 -17.54 15.11 -24.52
CA THR A 19 -16.32 14.63 -25.17
C THR A 19 -15.52 13.73 -24.22
N ARG A 20 -14.72 12.82 -24.79
CA ARG A 20 -13.81 11.96 -24.00
C ARG A 20 -12.87 12.75 -23.09
N GLN A 21 -12.44 13.92 -23.52
CA GLN A 21 -11.53 14.77 -22.77
C GLN A 21 -12.24 15.43 -21.59
N GLU A 22 -13.42 15.99 -21.80
CA GLU A 22 -14.25 16.55 -20.72
C GLU A 22 -14.63 15.47 -19.70
N ALA A 23 -15.08 14.31 -20.16
CA ALA A 23 -15.37 13.18 -19.28
C ALA A 23 -14.15 12.76 -18.45
N ALA A 24 -12.95 12.78 -19.03
CA ALA A 24 -11.73 12.42 -18.32
C ALA A 24 -11.31 13.47 -17.28
N VAL A 25 -11.48 14.76 -17.58
CA VAL A 25 -11.19 15.86 -16.63
C VAL A 25 -12.17 15.79 -15.46
N THR A 26 -13.48 15.77 -15.75
CA THR A 26 -14.52 15.71 -14.71
C THR A 26 -14.40 14.45 -13.84
N ALA A 27 -14.08 13.30 -14.44
CA ALA A 27 -13.84 12.08 -13.68
C ALA A 27 -12.60 12.18 -12.77
N LYS A 28 -11.50 12.81 -13.23
CA LYS A 28 -10.30 13.02 -12.40
C LYS A 28 -10.58 13.93 -11.21
N ASP A 29 -11.33 15.01 -11.42
CA ASP A 29 -11.70 15.94 -10.35
C ASP A 29 -12.58 15.24 -9.29
N ALA A 30 -13.53 14.40 -9.74
CA ALA A 30 -14.35 13.60 -8.84
C ALA A 30 -13.54 12.56 -8.05
N ILE A 31 -12.55 11.91 -8.67
CA ILE A 31 -11.62 11.00 -7.99
C ILE A 31 -10.81 11.77 -6.93
N HIS A 32 -10.22 12.91 -7.29
CA HIS A 32 -9.42 13.71 -6.37
C HIS A 32 -10.25 14.23 -5.18
N THR A 33 -11.48 14.66 -5.43
CA THR A 33 -12.40 15.10 -4.37
C THR A 33 -12.77 13.95 -3.42
N ALA A 34 -12.98 12.74 -3.95
CA ALA A 34 -13.21 11.57 -3.10
C ALA A 34 -11.96 11.21 -2.29
N GLU A 35 -10.76 11.28 -2.88
CA GLU A 35 -9.50 11.00 -2.20
C GLU A 35 -9.20 11.97 -1.06
N THR A 36 -9.46 13.27 -1.24
CA THR A 36 -9.30 14.27 -0.15
C THR A 36 -10.25 14.00 1.01
N GLN A 37 -11.43 13.42 0.74
CA GLN A 37 -12.39 12.97 1.76
C GLN A 37 -12.09 11.55 2.30
N GLY A 38 -10.99 10.92 1.84
CA GLY A 38 -10.60 9.57 2.26
C GLY A 38 -11.51 8.46 1.73
N LYS A 39 -12.30 8.73 0.69
CA LYS A 39 -13.19 7.79 0.00
C LYS A 39 -12.50 7.22 -1.23
N GLN A 40 -12.80 5.97 -1.56
CA GLN A 40 -12.37 5.35 -2.83
C GLN A 40 -13.59 5.14 -3.71
N LEU A 41 -13.54 5.61 -4.95
CA LEU A 41 -14.60 5.38 -5.93
C LEU A 41 -14.38 4.06 -6.67
N SER A 42 -15.46 3.39 -7.04
CA SER A 42 -15.46 2.21 -7.92
C SER A 42 -16.09 2.51 -9.28
N HIS A 43 -17.07 3.42 -9.30
CA HIS A 43 -17.80 3.79 -10.50
C HIS A 43 -18.10 5.30 -10.50
N ILE A 44 -17.99 5.95 -11.67
CA ILE A 44 -18.46 7.31 -11.93
C ILE A 44 -19.41 7.30 -13.12
N GLU A 45 -20.59 7.86 -12.95
CA GLU A 45 -21.60 8.05 -13.98
C GLU A 45 -21.63 9.52 -14.36
N LEU A 46 -21.49 9.83 -15.65
CA LEU A 46 -21.55 11.19 -16.19
C LEU A 46 -22.76 11.34 -17.09
N GLN A 47 -23.59 12.34 -16.82
CA GLN A 47 -24.80 12.67 -17.56
C GLN A 47 -24.85 14.18 -17.84
N LEU A 48 -25.48 14.59 -18.93
CA LEU A 48 -25.71 16.00 -19.22
C LEU A 48 -27.02 16.43 -18.53
N GLY A 49 -26.91 17.31 -17.53
CA GLY A 49 -28.03 17.92 -16.84
C GLY A 49 -28.34 19.33 -17.37
N PRO A 50 -29.38 19.98 -16.85
CA PRO A 50 -29.81 21.32 -17.27
C PRO A 50 -28.76 22.41 -17.02
N ASP A 51 -27.87 22.23 -16.03
CA ASP A 51 -26.84 23.21 -15.63
C ASP A 51 -25.39 22.75 -15.94
N GLY A 52 -25.21 21.60 -16.60
CA GLY A 52 -23.88 21.06 -16.93
C GLY A 52 -23.74 19.56 -16.71
N ILE A 53 -22.51 19.06 -16.64
CA ILE A 53 -22.24 17.62 -16.44
C ILE A 53 -22.55 17.23 -15.00
N GLU A 54 -23.57 16.39 -14.83
CA GLU A 54 -23.91 15.76 -13.56
C GLU A 54 -23.04 14.53 -13.31
N VAL A 55 -22.42 14.50 -12.13
CA VAL A 55 -21.49 13.44 -11.71
C VAL A 55 -22.11 12.64 -10.59
N LYS A 56 -22.41 11.37 -10.85
CA LYS A 56 -22.88 10.44 -9.83
C LYS A 56 -21.80 9.41 -9.52
N THR A 57 -21.39 9.34 -8.25
CA THR A 57 -20.27 8.51 -7.82
C THR A 57 -20.76 7.31 -7.01
N THR A 58 -20.14 6.15 -7.23
CA THR A 58 -20.36 4.94 -6.42
C THR A 58 -19.07 4.63 -5.67
N GLU A 59 -19.12 4.73 -4.35
CA GLU A 59 -18.00 4.39 -3.47
C GLU A 59 -17.73 2.87 -3.52
N LYS A 60 -16.46 2.50 -3.43
CA LYS A 60 -16.03 1.11 -3.34
C LYS A 60 -16.33 0.59 -1.93
N ILE A 61 -17.47 -0.07 -1.77
CA ILE A 61 -17.82 -0.76 -0.53
C ILE A 61 -16.86 -1.95 -0.35
N GLY A 62 -16.21 -2.04 0.81
CA GLY A 62 -15.32 -3.16 1.16
C GLY A 62 -13.83 -2.88 1.00
N ASN A 63 -13.42 -1.66 0.64
CA ASN A 63 -12.01 -1.31 0.55
C ASN A 63 -11.71 -0.01 1.32
N LYS A 64 -12.06 0.04 2.60
CA LYS A 64 -11.10 0.65 3.53
C LYS A 64 -9.88 -0.25 3.40
N ALA A 65 -8.87 0.18 2.64
CA ALA A 65 -7.50 -0.16 3.03
C ALA A 65 -7.49 0.18 4.52
N LEU A 66 -7.46 -0.84 5.37
CA LEU A 66 -7.40 -0.65 6.82
C LEU A 66 -6.23 0.30 6.99
N ARG A 67 -6.48 1.58 7.30
CA ARG A 67 -5.39 2.50 7.56
C ARG A 67 -4.67 1.86 8.72
N LYS A 68 -3.45 1.36 8.49
CA LYS A 68 -2.63 0.81 9.55
C LYS A 68 -2.62 1.86 10.64
N THR A 69 -2.89 1.46 11.89
CA THR A 69 -2.66 2.40 12.98
C THR A 69 -1.17 2.76 12.97
N VAL A 70 -0.81 3.95 13.47
CA VAL A 70 0.59 4.36 13.58
C VAL A 70 1.41 3.25 14.26
N LYS A 71 0.84 2.62 15.30
CA LYS A 71 1.40 1.44 15.96
C LYS A 71 1.74 0.32 14.97
N HIS A 72 0.77 -0.18 14.19
CA HIS A 72 1.03 -1.26 13.22
C HIS A 72 2.08 -0.85 12.18
N SER A 73 2.05 0.39 11.69
CA SER A 73 3.06 0.87 10.74
C SER A 73 4.46 0.90 11.35
N MET A 74 4.60 1.27 12.63
CA MET A 74 5.87 1.24 13.35
C MET A 74 6.36 -0.18 13.58
N LEU A 75 5.46 -1.09 13.97
CA LEU A 75 5.78 -2.52 14.16
C LEU A 75 6.29 -3.16 12.87
N ASP A 76 5.68 -2.85 11.73
CA ASP A 76 6.16 -3.31 10.42
C ASP A 76 7.56 -2.75 10.09
N GLY A 77 7.81 -1.47 10.37
CA GLY A 77 9.12 -0.84 10.19
C GLY A 77 10.19 -1.48 11.07
N MET A 78 9.86 -1.80 12.32
CA MET A 78 10.76 -2.51 13.24
C MET A 78 11.09 -3.91 12.71
N LEU A 79 10.08 -4.66 12.22
CA LEU A 79 10.29 -5.97 11.61
C LEU A 79 11.21 -5.92 10.40
N ALA A 80 11.03 -4.91 9.53
CA ALA A 80 11.91 -4.71 8.38
C ALA A 80 13.36 -4.45 8.81
N ALA A 81 13.57 -3.56 9.78
CA ALA A 81 14.90 -3.24 10.29
C ALA A 81 15.59 -4.44 10.95
N VAL A 82 14.86 -5.23 11.74
CA VAL A 82 15.38 -6.46 12.35
C VAL A 82 15.77 -7.48 11.27
N LYS A 83 14.91 -7.69 10.26
CA LYS A 83 15.20 -8.59 9.13
C LYS A 83 16.42 -8.15 8.34
N GLU A 84 16.57 -6.85 8.08
CA GLU A 84 17.74 -6.31 7.39
C GLU A 84 19.03 -6.52 8.20
N LYS A 85 18.99 -6.27 9.51
CA LYS A 85 20.16 -6.45 10.39
C LYS A 85 20.58 -7.92 10.49
N LEU A 86 19.61 -8.81 10.61
CA LEU A 86 19.82 -10.25 10.82
C LEU A 86 20.11 -10.99 9.49
N SER A 87 19.47 -10.56 8.40
CA SER A 87 19.58 -11.15 7.07
C SER A 87 19.91 -10.08 6.02
N PRO A 88 21.14 -9.52 6.05
CA PRO A 88 21.53 -8.51 5.08
C PRO A 88 21.42 -9.05 3.65
N THR A 89 20.83 -8.26 2.75
CA THR A 89 20.60 -8.62 1.34
C THR A 89 21.66 -8.06 0.40
N THR A 90 22.63 -7.29 0.91
CA THR A 90 23.70 -6.71 0.11
C THR A 90 24.65 -7.81 -0.41
N ALA A 91 25.10 -7.68 -1.66
CA ALA A 91 25.93 -8.69 -2.33
C ALA A 91 27.27 -8.98 -1.62
N PHE A 92 27.71 -8.09 -0.73
CA PHE A 92 28.97 -8.19 0.01
C PHE A 92 28.78 -8.63 1.48
N SER A 93 27.55 -8.95 1.88
CA SER A 93 27.27 -9.39 3.25
C SER A 93 27.54 -10.89 3.42
N ASN A 94 28.36 -11.23 4.41
CA ASN A 94 28.55 -12.61 4.80
C ASN A 94 27.45 -13.01 5.80
N LYS A 95 26.38 -13.61 5.28
CA LYS A 95 25.21 -14.05 6.07
C LYS A 95 25.53 -15.12 7.11
N GLU A 96 26.68 -15.77 6.98
CA GLU A 96 27.13 -16.80 7.91
C GLU A 96 28.05 -16.24 8.99
N LEU A 97 28.39 -14.96 8.98
CA LEU A 97 29.30 -14.34 9.95
C LEU A 97 28.54 -13.35 10.81
N TRP A 98 28.59 -13.53 12.13
CA TRP A 98 28.19 -12.53 13.10
C TRP A 98 29.41 -12.05 13.87
N ILE A 99 29.57 -10.73 14.01
CA ILE A 99 30.65 -10.12 14.78
C ILE A 99 29.99 -9.28 15.88
N ASP A 100 30.33 -9.59 17.12
CA ASP A 100 29.95 -8.76 18.25
C ASP A 100 30.82 -7.51 18.30
N GLY A 101 30.17 -6.34 18.33
CA GLY A 101 30.86 -5.05 18.29
C GLY A 101 31.59 -4.70 19.59
N ASP A 102 31.16 -5.26 20.71
CA ASP A 102 31.69 -4.94 22.04
C ASP A 102 32.92 -5.79 22.39
N THR A 103 32.85 -7.09 22.10
CA THR A 103 33.91 -8.05 22.41
C THR A 103 34.81 -8.39 21.23
N GLY A 104 34.39 -8.08 20.01
CA GLY A 104 35.06 -8.53 18.78
C GLY A 104 34.90 -10.02 18.51
N GLN A 105 34.04 -10.72 19.27
CA GLN A 105 33.81 -12.14 19.09
C GLN A 105 33.12 -12.42 17.77
N GLU A 106 33.54 -13.48 17.10
CA GLU A 106 32.98 -13.91 15.82
C GLU A 106 32.29 -15.27 15.95
N TRP A 107 31.10 -15.37 15.39
CA TRP A 107 30.40 -16.64 15.18
C TRP A 107 30.23 -16.88 13.69
N ARG A 108 30.28 -18.15 13.29
CA ARG A 108 30.27 -18.55 11.89
C ARG A 108 29.33 -19.72 11.60
N GLY A 109 28.83 -19.79 10.37
CA GLY A 109 28.15 -20.96 9.82
C GLY A 109 26.74 -21.19 10.38
N SER A 110 26.39 -22.46 10.60
CA SER A 110 25.03 -22.89 10.95
C SER A 110 24.54 -22.36 12.29
N GLU A 111 25.43 -22.10 13.25
CA GLU A 111 25.07 -21.53 14.55
C GLU A 111 24.47 -20.13 14.38
N VAL A 112 25.09 -19.29 13.54
CA VAL A 112 24.58 -17.95 13.22
C VAL A 112 23.22 -18.04 12.53
N ALA A 113 23.08 -18.94 11.55
CA ALA A 113 21.82 -19.13 10.84
C ALA A 113 20.68 -19.58 11.77
N SER A 114 20.93 -20.59 12.62
CA SER A 114 19.93 -21.11 13.56
C SER A 114 19.51 -20.08 14.60
N THR A 115 20.48 -19.36 15.19
CA THR A 115 20.22 -18.29 16.17
C THR A 115 19.41 -17.16 15.56
N ARG A 116 19.74 -16.78 14.32
CA ARG A 116 19.02 -15.75 13.57
C ARG A 116 17.55 -16.11 13.38
N ASP A 117 17.28 -17.33 12.94
CA ASP A 117 15.93 -17.80 12.66
C ASP A 117 15.12 -17.91 13.97
N GLU A 118 15.74 -18.34 15.07
CA GLU A 118 15.12 -18.33 16.41
C GLU A 118 14.74 -16.90 16.86
N LEU A 119 15.66 -15.94 16.72
CA LEU A 119 15.41 -14.55 17.10
C LEU A 119 14.29 -13.92 16.28
N LEU A 120 14.25 -14.18 14.97
CA LEU A 120 13.18 -13.70 14.10
C LEU A 120 11.83 -14.30 14.50
N ALA A 121 11.76 -15.60 14.78
CA ALA A 121 10.54 -16.24 15.21
C ALA A 121 9.99 -15.63 16.52
N LYS A 122 10.85 -15.46 17.54
CA LYS A 122 10.48 -14.83 18.81
C LYS A 122 10.03 -13.38 18.64
N PHE A 123 10.69 -12.63 17.77
CA PHE A 123 10.31 -11.25 17.48
C PHE A 123 8.95 -11.19 16.78
N GLU A 124 8.69 -12.04 15.78
CA GLU A 124 7.39 -12.10 15.11
C GLU A 124 6.26 -12.55 16.05
N GLU A 125 6.53 -13.44 17.01
CA GLU A 125 5.58 -13.80 18.06
C GLU A 125 5.27 -12.62 18.99
N TRP A 126 6.30 -11.88 19.43
CA TRP A 126 6.12 -10.69 20.25
C TRP A 126 5.30 -9.61 19.55
N LEU A 127 5.52 -9.40 18.24
CA LEU A 127 4.72 -8.47 17.44
C LEU A 127 3.25 -8.84 17.39
N LYS A 128 2.90 -10.15 17.38
CA LYS A 128 1.51 -10.62 17.39
C LYS A 128 0.82 -10.42 18.74
N GLN A 129 1.58 -10.25 19.82
CA GLN A 129 1.05 -10.00 21.17
C GLN A 129 0.82 -8.50 21.46
N MET A 130 1.30 -7.61 20.59
CA MET A 130 1.21 -6.16 20.71
C MET A 130 0.02 -5.58 19.95
#